data_AF-F1A498-F1
#
_entry.id   AF-F1A498-F1
#
_cell.length_a   1.000
_cell.length_b   1.000
_cell.length_c   1.000
_cell.angle_alpha   90.00
_cell.angle_beta   90.00
_cell.angle_gamma   90.00
#
_symmetry.space_group_name_H-M   'P 1'
#
loop_
_entity.id
_entity.type
_entity.pdbx_description
1 polymer ?
#
loop_
_entity_poly.entity_id
_entity_poly.type
_entity_poly.pdbx_seq_one_letter_code
_entity_poly.pdbx_strand_id
1 'polypeptide(L)'
;MKLLFTLLVLLFSVSNCYGQSSSSSSSSEECPPYYSGPTCSVLTPHISFYQAANPTGGYVTFYGYFGDDLSGLSIKIGDNTCYPSWSISSSRIECGVDPLNLYEFYDVEITTTNGVNIFKEDFYSPYIDDCEHGNFYMGTCICTTGYEGQLCNVMKSPYITSISSTSVDGGVTTIEGWFTTSPENFSLFIGGKKVIIISSQSTFITGYAPQGTGTQDVTIFGSNNQLVFTGSNLFTYDPNMCFNNCFNNGECNNGVCTCNYPFVGDFCSHTKDSSCQCSYD
;
A
#
# COMPACT_ATOMS: atom_id res chain seq x y z
N MET A 1 -19.96 -26.05 43.34
CA MET A 1 -19.63 -25.88 41.91
C MET A 1 -18.11 -25.87 41.82
N LYS A 2 -17.51 -27.06 41.69
CA LYS A 2 -16.06 -27.32 41.69
C LYS A 2 -15.71 -27.87 40.31
N LEU A 3 -14.93 -27.13 39.53
CA LEU A 3 -14.32 -27.63 38.30
C LEU A 3 -13.01 -28.34 38.69
N LEU A 4 -12.98 -29.66 38.46
CA LEU A 4 -11.78 -30.48 38.58
C LEU A 4 -10.90 -30.29 37.35
N PHE A 5 -9.62 -30.00 37.61
CA PHE A 5 -8.50 -30.24 36.71
C PHE A 5 -8.27 -31.75 36.60
N THR A 6 -8.12 -32.26 35.37
CA THR A 6 -7.47 -33.54 35.13
C THR A 6 -6.42 -33.38 34.03
N LEU A 7 -5.18 -33.48 34.49
CA LEU A 7 -3.93 -33.62 33.77
C LEU A 7 -3.87 -35.04 33.18
N LEU A 8 -3.61 -35.21 31.88
CA LEU A 8 -3.23 -36.51 31.32
C LEU A 8 -1.97 -36.37 30.46
N VAL A 9 -0.95 -37.09 30.91
CA VAL A 9 0.37 -37.29 30.32
C VAL A 9 0.22 -38.23 29.11
N LEU A 10 0.81 -37.86 27.96
CA LEU A 10 1.04 -38.79 26.85
C LEU A 10 2.54 -38.81 26.51
N LEU A 11 3.13 -39.98 26.77
CA LEU A 11 4.49 -40.36 26.45
C LEU A 11 4.60 -40.82 24.99
N PHE A 12 5.78 -40.55 24.42
CA PHE A 12 6.22 -40.89 23.08
C PHE A 12 6.12 -42.38 22.72
N SER A 13 5.80 -42.63 21.45
CA SER A 13 6.37 -43.75 20.70
C SER A 13 6.63 -43.31 19.26
N VAL A 14 7.91 -43.19 18.91
CA VAL A 14 8.39 -43.04 17.53
C VAL A 14 8.40 -44.42 16.90
N SER A 15 7.81 -44.60 15.73
CA SER A 15 8.03 -45.78 14.89
C SER A 15 7.98 -45.37 13.42
N ASN A 16 9.16 -45.43 12.80
CA ASN A 16 9.35 -45.36 11.36
C ASN A 16 8.78 -46.62 10.72
N CYS A 17 7.89 -46.46 9.74
CA CYS A 17 7.69 -47.46 8.68
C CYS A 17 7.55 -46.74 7.34
N TYR A 18 8.61 -46.82 6.55
CA TYR A 18 8.60 -46.71 5.09
C TYR A 18 7.80 -47.90 4.54
N GLY A 19 6.82 -47.64 3.66
CA GLY A 19 6.04 -48.69 3.01
C GLY A 19 5.06 -48.11 2.02
N GLN A 20 5.36 -48.26 0.74
CA GLN A 20 4.52 -47.88 -0.38
C GLN A 20 3.12 -48.51 -0.26
N SER A 21 2.08 -47.69 -0.35
CA SER A 21 0.75 -48.14 -0.77
C SER A 21 0.05 -46.99 -1.46
N SER A 22 -0.27 -47.22 -2.73
CA SER A 22 -1.20 -46.49 -3.58
C SER A 22 -2.41 -45.97 -2.79
N SER A 23 -2.42 -44.66 -2.54
CA SER A 23 -3.63 -43.93 -2.16
C SER A 23 -3.92 -42.94 -3.28
N SER A 24 -5.00 -43.20 -3.99
CA SER A 24 -5.71 -42.27 -4.85
C SER A 24 -5.96 -40.96 -4.10
N SER A 25 -5.06 -40.00 -4.24
CA SER A 25 -5.32 -38.61 -3.87
C SER A 25 -6.02 -37.98 -5.07
N SER A 26 -7.35 -37.89 -5.00
CA SER A 26 -8.08 -36.90 -5.79
C SER A 26 -7.72 -35.52 -5.25
N SER A 27 -6.53 -35.03 -5.60
CA SER A 27 -6.28 -33.60 -5.59
C SER A 27 -7.03 -33.05 -6.79
N SER A 28 -8.18 -32.41 -6.55
CA SER A 28 -8.72 -31.48 -7.54
C SER A 28 -7.71 -30.34 -7.64
N GLU A 29 -6.76 -30.47 -8.56
CA GLU A 29 -5.94 -29.34 -8.98
C GLU A 29 -6.92 -28.31 -9.56
N GLU A 30 -7.05 -27.17 -8.87
CA GLU A 30 -7.80 -26.04 -9.43
C GLU A 30 -7.07 -25.56 -10.67
N CYS A 31 -7.81 -25.41 -11.77
CA CYS A 31 -7.23 -24.97 -13.02
C CYS A 31 -6.71 -23.53 -12.93
N PRO A 32 -5.69 -23.18 -13.73
CA PRO A 32 -5.29 -21.79 -13.92
C PRO A 32 -6.48 -20.90 -14.31
N PRO A 33 -6.43 -19.58 -14.02
CA PRO A 33 -7.48 -18.66 -14.43
C PRO A 33 -7.84 -18.82 -15.91
N TYR A 34 -9.15 -18.84 -16.18
CA TYR A 34 -9.74 -19.01 -17.52
C TYR A 34 -9.62 -20.40 -18.14
N TYR A 35 -9.17 -21.41 -17.40
CA TYR A 35 -9.14 -22.79 -17.86
C TYR A 35 -10.05 -23.67 -17.00
N SER A 36 -10.57 -24.73 -17.61
CA SER A 36 -11.47 -25.68 -16.96
C SER A 36 -11.32 -27.09 -17.51
N GLY A 37 -12.05 -28.02 -16.89
CA GLY A 37 -12.07 -29.43 -17.25
C GLY A 37 -11.03 -30.26 -16.49
N PRO A 38 -11.09 -31.60 -16.60
CA PRO A 38 -10.26 -32.53 -15.83
C PRO A 38 -8.75 -32.41 -16.14
N THR A 39 -8.40 -31.74 -17.24
CA THR A 39 -7.02 -31.51 -17.70
C THR A 39 -6.68 -30.03 -17.85
N CYS A 40 -7.55 -29.12 -17.41
CA CYS A 40 -7.36 -27.66 -17.55
C CYS A 40 -7.02 -27.20 -18.97
N SER A 41 -7.54 -27.90 -19.98
CA SER A 41 -7.27 -27.63 -21.39
C SER A 41 -8.42 -26.91 -22.09
N VAL A 42 -9.54 -26.68 -21.40
CA VAL A 42 -10.71 -26.01 -21.94
C VAL A 42 -10.65 -24.54 -21.55
N LEU A 43 -10.40 -23.67 -22.53
CA LEU A 43 -10.43 -22.22 -22.35
C LEU A 43 -11.87 -21.77 -22.12
N THR A 44 -12.13 -21.12 -20.99
CA THR A 44 -13.45 -20.58 -20.66
C THR A 44 -13.62 -19.17 -21.21
N PRO A 45 -14.80 -18.83 -21.74
CA PRO A 45 -15.09 -17.46 -22.15
C PRO A 45 -14.86 -16.45 -21.02
N HIS A 46 -14.18 -15.35 -21.32
CA HIS A 46 -13.85 -14.30 -20.38
C HIS A 46 -13.52 -12.99 -21.10
N ILE A 47 -13.68 -11.88 -20.38
CA ILE A 47 -13.16 -10.57 -20.79
C ILE A 47 -11.79 -10.38 -20.11
N SER A 48 -10.76 -10.06 -20.90
CA SER A 48 -9.44 -9.70 -20.39
C SER A 48 -9.35 -8.20 -20.07
N PHE A 49 -9.79 -7.33 -20.98
CA PHE A 49 -9.85 -5.87 -20.78
C PHE A 49 -10.81 -5.24 -21.79
N TYR A 50 -11.02 -3.93 -21.69
CA TYR A 50 -11.82 -3.17 -22.63
C TYR A 50 -11.20 -1.82 -22.99
N GLN A 51 -11.61 -1.28 -24.12
CA GLN A 51 -11.44 0.12 -24.50
C GLN A 51 -12.81 0.80 -24.37
N ALA A 52 -12.88 1.76 -23.45
CA ALA A 52 -14.11 2.46 -23.11
C ALA A 52 -14.60 3.37 -24.25
N ALA A 53 -15.92 3.57 -24.32
CA ALA A 53 -16.54 4.57 -25.18
C ALA A 53 -16.50 5.94 -24.52
N ASN A 54 -16.76 7.01 -25.28
CA ASN A 54 -16.95 8.34 -24.69
C ASN A 54 -18.23 8.34 -23.80
N PRO A 55 -18.30 9.14 -22.72
CA PRO A 55 -19.50 9.26 -21.89
C PRO A 55 -20.76 9.70 -22.65
N THR A 56 -20.59 10.42 -23.76
CA THR A 56 -21.69 10.81 -24.65
C THR A 56 -22.17 9.67 -25.57
N GLY A 57 -21.68 8.45 -25.35
CA GLY A 57 -21.95 7.26 -26.16
C GLY A 57 -20.86 7.00 -27.19
N GLY A 58 -20.99 5.87 -27.89
CA GLY A 58 -20.06 5.45 -28.95
C GLY A 58 -19.71 3.97 -28.90
N TYR A 59 -18.57 3.60 -29.47
CA TYR A 59 -18.13 2.21 -29.52
C TYR A 59 -17.24 1.85 -28.33
N VAL A 60 -17.63 0.79 -27.63
CA VAL A 60 -16.77 0.06 -26.69
C VAL A 60 -16.18 -1.14 -27.41
N THR A 61 -14.93 -1.49 -27.09
CA THR A 61 -14.31 -2.74 -27.54
C THR A 61 -13.92 -3.59 -26.34
N PHE A 62 -14.42 -4.81 -26.26
CA PHE A 62 -13.99 -5.83 -25.31
C PHE A 62 -12.97 -6.78 -25.96
N TYR A 63 -11.91 -7.10 -25.24
CA TYR A 63 -10.87 -8.04 -25.63
C TYR A 63 -10.87 -9.24 -24.67
N GLY A 64 -10.74 -10.45 -25.20
CA GLY A 64 -10.76 -11.66 -24.38
C GLY A 64 -10.89 -12.94 -25.20
N TYR A 65 -11.61 -13.92 -24.67
CA TYR A 65 -12.10 -15.07 -25.43
C TYR A 65 -13.61 -15.17 -25.23
N PHE A 66 -14.38 -15.19 -26.33
CA PHE A 66 -15.84 -15.13 -26.29
C PHE A 66 -16.50 -16.42 -26.80
N GLY A 67 -15.70 -17.44 -27.10
CA GLY A 67 -16.15 -18.63 -27.81
C GLY A 67 -16.04 -18.49 -29.32
N ASP A 68 -16.06 -19.62 -30.03
CA ASP A 68 -15.88 -19.65 -31.48
C ASP A 68 -17.18 -19.41 -32.26
N ASP A 69 -18.34 -19.64 -31.63
CA ASP A 69 -19.66 -19.37 -32.19
C ASP A 69 -20.41 -18.32 -31.36
N LEU A 70 -20.55 -17.14 -31.96
CA LEU A 70 -21.17 -15.94 -31.37
C LEU A 70 -22.60 -15.71 -31.88
N SER A 71 -23.26 -16.76 -32.35
CA SER A 71 -24.67 -16.70 -32.74
C SER A 71 -25.54 -16.20 -31.58
N GLY A 72 -26.45 -15.26 -31.89
CA GLY A 72 -27.35 -14.67 -30.90
C GLY A 72 -26.66 -13.86 -29.81
N LEU A 73 -25.49 -13.29 -30.10
CA LEU A 73 -24.74 -12.43 -29.17
C LEU A 73 -25.62 -11.30 -28.63
N SER A 74 -25.71 -11.22 -27.30
CA SER A 74 -26.34 -10.14 -26.55
C SER A 74 -25.35 -9.58 -25.54
N ILE A 75 -25.23 -8.26 -25.50
CA ILE A 75 -24.28 -7.54 -24.65
C ILE A 75 -25.06 -6.47 -23.89
N LYS A 76 -24.88 -6.43 -22.57
CA LYS A 76 -25.42 -5.39 -21.71
C LYS A 76 -24.31 -4.74 -20.88
N ILE A 77 -24.47 -3.45 -20.65
CA ILE A 77 -23.64 -2.61 -19.79
C ILE A 77 -24.59 -1.92 -18.80
N GLY A 78 -24.69 -2.46 -17.60
CA GLY A 78 -25.77 -2.19 -16.65
C GLY A 78 -27.13 -2.50 -17.28
N ASP A 79 -28.05 -1.54 -17.21
CA ASP A 79 -29.36 -1.64 -17.85
C ASP A 79 -29.34 -1.34 -19.37
N ASN A 80 -28.20 -0.89 -19.92
CA ASN A 80 -28.09 -0.46 -21.31
C ASN A 80 -27.73 -1.62 -22.23
N THR A 81 -28.43 -1.72 -23.36
CA THR A 81 -28.09 -2.70 -24.40
C THR A 81 -26.95 -2.16 -25.25
N CYS A 82 -25.89 -2.94 -25.42
CA CYS A 82 -24.78 -2.61 -26.30
C CYS A 82 -24.96 -3.31 -27.66
N TYR A 83 -25.17 -2.53 -28.71
CA TYR A 83 -25.53 -3.04 -30.04
C TYR A 83 -24.28 -3.52 -30.78
N PRO A 84 -24.16 -4.82 -31.10
CA PRO A 84 -22.95 -5.36 -31.72
C PRO A 84 -22.61 -4.69 -33.07
N SER A 85 -21.33 -4.36 -33.26
CA SER A 85 -20.78 -3.79 -34.50
C SER A 85 -20.47 -4.90 -35.53
N TRP A 86 -19.93 -4.53 -36.68
CA TRP A 86 -19.49 -5.47 -37.73
C TRP A 86 -18.15 -6.14 -37.37
N SER A 87 -17.43 -5.60 -36.37
CA SER A 87 -16.09 -6.05 -35.98
C SER A 87 -16.14 -6.96 -34.74
N ILE A 88 -16.61 -8.19 -34.96
CA ILE A 88 -16.79 -9.21 -33.92
C ILE A 88 -16.01 -10.47 -34.30
N SER A 89 -15.26 -11.02 -33.34
CA SER A 89 -14.53 -12.28 -33.45
C SER A 89 -14.50 -12.99 -32.09
N SER A 90 -13.97 -14.21 -32.07
CA SER A 90 -13.78 -14.98 -30.82
C SER A 90 -12.84 -14.28 -29.82
N SER A 91 -12.07 -13.27 -30.23
CA SER A 91 -11.14 -12.54 -29.36
C SER A 91 -11.46 -11.06 -29.17
N ARG A 92 -12.43 -10.52 -29.91
CA ARG A 92 -12.76 -9.10 -29.90
C ARG A 92 -14.24 -8.89 -30.16
N ILE A 93 -14.91 -8.16 -29.28
CA ILE A 93 -16.29 -7.71 -29.47
C ILE A 93 -16.31 -6.19 -29.45
N GLU A 94 -16.78 -5.58 -30.52
CA GLU A 94 -17.07 -4.15 -30.58
C GLU A 94 -18.58 -3.94 -30.59
N CYS A 95 -19.09 -3.01 -29.78
CA CYS A 95 -20.51 -2.69 -29.75
C CYS A 95 -20.75 -1.21 -29.44
N GLY A 96 -21.85 -0.66 -29.94
CA GLY A 96 -22.28 0.72 -29.69
C GLY A 96 -23.13 0.79 -28.42
N VAL A 97 -22.79 1.71 -27.53
CA VAL A 97 -23.54 1.99 -26.30
C VAL A 97 -24.06 3.44 -26.31
N ASP A 98 -25.26 3.62 -25.79
CA ASP A 98 -25.86 4.93 -25.55
C ASP A 98 -25.08 5.71 -24.47
N PRO A 99 -25.35 7.03 -24.29
CA PRO A 99 -24.71 7.80 -23.23
C PRO A 99 -24.87 7.15 -21.86
N LEU A 100 -23.78 7.10 -21.11
CA LEU A 100 -23.73 6.55 -19.76
C LEU A 100 -23.31 7.66 -18.79
N ASN A 101 -23.78 7.59 -17.55
CA ASN A 101 -23.31 8.49 -16.52
C ASN A 101 -21.80 8.34 -16.36
N LEU A 102 -21.12 9.48 -16.41
CA LEU A 102 -19.76 9.58 -15.95
C LEU A 102 -19.70 9.15 -14.49
N TYR A 103 -18.56 8.57 -14.12
CA TYR A 103 -18.24 8.22 -12.74
C TYR A 103 -18.95 7.00 -12.15
N GLU A 104 -19.78 6.31 -12.93
CA GLU A 104 -20.41 5.06 -12.52
C GLU A 104 -19.68 3.84 -13.10
N PHE A 105 -19.64 2.77 -12.31
CA PHE A 105 -19.29 1.44 -12.77
C PHE A 105 -20.55 0.69 -13.13
N TYR A 106 -20.45 -0.11 -14.19
CA TYR A 106 -21.55 -0.88 -14.74
C TYR A 106 -21.15 -2.34 -14.82
N ASP A 107 -22.11 -3.19 -14.46
CA ASP A 107 -22.01 -4.63 -14.71
C ASP A 107 -21.97 -4.89 -16.22
N VAL A 108 -21.17 -5.88 -16.64
CA VAL A 108 -21.13 -6.33 -18.03
C VAL A 108 -21.64 -7.75 -18.11
N GLU A 109 -22.66 -7.95 -18.94
CA GLU A 109 -23.21 -9.26 -19.26
C GLU A 109 -23.04 -9.53 -20.77
N ILE A 110 -22.35 -10.61 -21.13
CA ILE A 110 -22.21 -11.09 -22.51
C ILE A 110 -22.78 -12.50 -22.59
N THR A 111 -23.83 -12.68 -23.40
CA THR A 111 -24.49 -13.97 -23.59
C THR A 111 -24.58 -14.35 -25.07
N THR A 112 -24.56 -15.66 -25.35
CA THR A 112 -24.84 -16.21 -26.69
C THR A 112 -25.87 -17.34 -26.61
N THR A 113 -26.51 -17.69 -27.73
CA THR A 113 -27.48 -18.81 -27.75
C THR A 113 -26.84 -20.17 -27.48
N ASN A 114 -25.52 -20.26 -27.58
CA ASN A 114 -24.77 -21.50 -27.37
C ASN A 114 -24.29 -21.70 -25.93
N GLY A 115 -24.75 -20.86 -25.00
CA GLY A 115 -24.48 -21.00 -23.56
C GLY A 115 -23.21 -20.30 -23.08
N VAL A 116 -22.59 -19.43 -23.90
CA VAL A 116 -21.62 -18.48 -23.36
C VAL A 116 -22.39 -17.52 -22.45
N ASN A 117 -21.94 -17.39 -21.21
CA ASN A 117 -22.44 -16.40 -20.26
C ASN A 117 -21.23 -15.86 -19.48
N ILE A 118 -20.87 -14.61 -19.76
CA ILE A 118 -19.83 -13.87 -19.04
C ILE A 118 -20.54 -12.77 -18.27
N PHE A 119 -20.37 -12.77 -16.95
CA PHE A 119 -20.82 -11.70 -16.07
C PHE A 119 -19.62 -11.11 -15.35
N LYS A 120 -19.54 -9.77 -15.33
CA LYS A 120 -18.51 -9.01 -14.62
C LYS A 120 -19.19 -7.87 -13.86
N GLU A 121 -19.21 -7.98 -12.54
CA GLU A 121 -19.73 -6.96 -11.62
C GLU A 121 -18.80 -5.72 -11.62
N ASP A 122 -19.38 -4.52 -11.61
CA ASP A 122 -18.68 -3.23 -11.52
C ASP A 122 -17.45 -3.10 -12.44
N PHE A 123 -17.55 -3.59 -13.66
CA PHE A 123 -16.38 -3.80 -14.52
C PHE A 123 -16.16 -2.69 -15.54
N TYR A 124 -17.22 -2.14 -16.11
CA TYR A 124 -17.12 -1.13 -17.16
C TYR A 124 -17.36 0.27 -16.61
N SER A 125 -16.56 1.23 -17.06
CA SER A 125 -16.85 2.66 -16.94
C SER A 125 -16.59 3.37 -18.28
N PRO A 126 -17.30 4.48 -18.57
CA PRO A 126 -16.99 5.31 -19.73
C PRO A 126 -15.58 5.90 -19.67
N TYR A 127 -15.03 6.27 -20.82
CA TYR A 127 -13.71 6.92 -20.91
C TYR A 127 -13.72 8.25 -20.15
N ILE A 128 -12.72 8.45 -19.28
CA ILE A 128 -12.52 9.68 -18.53
C ILE A 128 -11.20 10.30 -18.98
N ASP A 129 -11.25 11.49 -19.57
CA ASP A 129 -10.05 12.23 -20.01
C ASP A 129 -9.46 13.16 -18.92
N ASP A 130 -10.09 13.18 -17.73
CA ASP A 130 -9.85 14.18 -16.70
C ASP A 130 -9.24 13.59 -15.41
N CYS A 131 -8.10 12.90 -15.55
CA CYS A 131 -7.31 12.46 -14.40
C CYS A 131 -6.34 13.57 -13.95
N GLU A 132 -6.83 14.56 -13.21
CA GLU A 132 -6.09 15.79 -12.88
C GLU A 132 -4.68 15.52 -12.34
N HIS A 133 -4.57 14.63 -11.35
CA HIS A 133 -3.30 14.20 -10.75
C HIS A 133 -3.08 12.68 -10.88
N GLY A 134 -3.37 12.11 -12.04
CA GLY A 134 -3.25 10.67 -12.27
C GLY A 134 -3.09 10.26 -13.72
N ASN A 135 -3.09 8.95 -13.96
CA ASN A 135 -3.13 8.37 -15.30
C ASN A 135 -4.39 7.52 -15.46
N PHE A 136 -5.08 7.65 -16.58
CA PHE A 136 -6.22 6.78 -16.90
C PHE A 136 -5.75 5.38 -17.29
N TYR A 137 -6.27 4.36 -16.62
CA TYR A 137 -5.96 2.96 -16.90
C TYR A 137 -7.20 2.10 -16.67
N MET A 138 -7.61 1.35 -17.70
CA MET A 138 -8.73 0.39 -17.65
C MET A 138 -10.02 0.93 -17.01
N GLY A 139 -10.43 2.16 -17.36
CA GLY A 139 -11.67 2.75 -16.84
C GLY A 139 -11.53 3.53 -15.53
N THR A 140 -10.34 3.59 -14.93
CA THR A 140 -10.15 4.33 -13.68
C THR A 140 -8.91 5.21 -13.73
N CYS A 141 -8.93 6.31 -12.98
CA CYS A 141 -7.71 7.08 -12.75
C CYS A 141 -6.85 6.38 -11.69
N ILE A 142 -5.58 6.16 -12.00
CA ILE A 142 -4.54 5.77 -11.04
C ILE A 142 -3.87 7.04 -10.55
N CYS A 143 -4.16 7.42 -9.30
CA CYS A 143 -3.69 8.68 -8.73
C CYS A 143 -2.21 8.65 -8.38
N THR A 144 -1.55 9.77 -8.62
CA THR A 144 -0.21 10.04 -8.10
C THR A 144 -0.24 10.16 -6.57
N THR A 145 0.92 9.99 -5.94
CA THR A 145 1.07 10.08 -4.49
C THR A 145 0.48 11.39 -3.97
N GLY A 146 -0.37 11.29 -2.95
CA GLY A 146 -0.99 12.44 -2.30
C GLY A 146 -2.36 12.85 -2.83
N TYR A 147 -2.87 12.18 -3.87
CA TYR A 147 -4.21 12.39 -4.40
C TYR A 147 -5.06 11.12 -4.35
N GLU A 148 -6.36 11.31 -4.27
CA GLU A 148 -7.40 10.29 -4.27
C GLU A 148 -8.67 10.78 -4.95
N GLY A 149 -9.70 9.94 -4.91
CA GLY A 149 -10.93 10.15 -5.65
C GLY A 149 -10.83 9.63 -7.07
N GLN A 150 -11.97 9.52 -7.72
CA GLN A 150 -12.10 8.90 -9.03
C GLN A 150 -11.38 9.66 -10.15
N LEU A 151 -11.16 10.97 -9.94
CA LEU A 151 -10.46 11.87 -10.86
C LEU A 151 -9.08 12.30 -10.35
N CYS A 152 -8.65 11.81 -9.19
CA CYS A 152 -7.43 12.27 -8.54
C CYS A 152 -7.41 13.79 -8.28
N ASN A 153 -8.59 14.36 -8.01
CA ASN A 153 -8.80 15.78 -7.72
C ASN A 153 -8.98 16.06 -6.22
N VAL A 154 -9.00 15.02 -5.39
CA VAL A 154 -9.05 15.14 -3.93
C VAL A 154 -7.64 14.95 -3.39
N MET A 155 -7.12 15.96 -2.69
CA MET A 155 -5.84 15.82 -1.99
C MET A 155 -6.02 14.99 -0.72
N LYS A 156 -5.19 13.95 -0.56
CA LYS A 156 -5.17 13.10 0.64
C LYS A 156 -4.79 13.91 1.87
N SER A 157 -5.39 13.55 3.00
CA SER A 157 -4.94 14.01 4.31
C SER A 157 -3.52 13.51 4.60
N PRO A 158 -2.70 14.25 5.36
CA PRO A 158 -1.35 13.82 5.70
C PRO A 158 -1.32 12.45 6.40
N TYR A 159 -0.33 11.64 6.08
CA TYR A 159 -0.11 10.34 6.72
C TYR A 159 1.38 10.01 6.81
N ILE A 160 1.73 9.13 7.76
CA ILE A 160 3.08 8.61 7.95
C ILE A 160 3.10 7.15 7.51
N THR A 161 4.07 6.78 6.68
CA THR A 161 4.36 5.38 6.29
C THR A 161 5.46 4.78 7.13
N SER A 162 6.47 5.56 7.49
CA SER A 162 7.60 5.11 8.29
C SER A 162 8.19 6.27 9.09
N ILE A 163 8.84 5.95 10.20
CA ILE A 163 9.61 6.91 10.98
C ILE A 163 10.85 6.23 11.56
N SER A 164 12.02 6.86 11.41
CA SER A 164 13.26 6.32 11.95
C SER A 164 13.31 6.55 13.46
N SER A 165 13.59 5.49 14.22
CA SER A 165 13.80 5.57 15.68
C SER A 165 15.02 6.42 16.04
N THR A 166 15.09 6.90 17.28
CA THR A 166 16.25 7.63 17.80
C THR A 166 16.68 7.09 19.16
N SER A 167 17.85 7.55 19.65
CA SER A 167 18.27 7.31 21.04
C SER A 167 17.26 7.88 22.04
N VAL A 168 17.29 7.40 23.29
CA VAL A 168 16.49 7.97 24.39
C VAL A 168 16.73 9.46 24.59
N ASP A 169 17.93 9.97 24.29
CA ASP A 169 18.28 11.40 24.33
C ASP A 169 17.72 12.21 23.16
N GLY A 170 16.97 11.57 22.26
CA GLY A 170 16.44 12.16 21.04
C GLY A 170 17.43 12.02 19.87
N GLY A 171 17.38 12.99 18.95
CA GLY A 171 18.28 13.06 17.80
C GLY A 171 17.55 13.32 16.50
N VAL A 172 18.29 13.25 15.39
CA VAL A 172 17.70 13.40 14.05
C VAL A 172 16.83 12.20 13.72
N THR A 173 15.58 12.45 13.33
CA THR A 173 14.65 11.45 12.79
C THR A 173 14.18 11.86 11.40
N THR A 174 13.98 10.87 10.54
CA THR A 174 13.35 11.01 9.23
C THR A 174 11.99 10.35 9.27
N ILE A 175 10.98 11.07 8.79
CA ILE A 175 9.58 10.69 8.79
C ILE A 175 9.16 10.64 7.34
N GLU A 176 8.74 9.48 6.85
CA GLU A 176 8.30 9.29 5.47
C GLU A 176 6.78 9.17 5.43
N GLY A 177 6.17 9.65 4.34
CA GLY A 177 4.73 9.59 4.17
C GLY A 177 4.23 10.55 3.11
N TRP A 178 3.08 11.18 3.39
CA TRP A 178 2.54 12.28 2.60
C TRP A 178 2.23 13.45 3.52
N PHE A 179 2.74 14.64 3.17
CA PHE A 179 2.67 15.85 3.98
C PHE A 179 2.25 17.04 3.11
N THR A 180 1.29 16.87 2.20
CA THR A 180 0.80 17.92 1.26
C THR A 180 1.87 18.52 0.34
N THR A 181 1.46 19.43 -0.55
CA THR A 181 2.31 20.17 -1.49
C THR A 181 2.96 21.40 -0.86
N SER A 182 2.52 21.83 0.32
CA SER A 182 3.05 22.99 1.06
C SER A 182 3.24 22.67 2.56
N PRO A 183 4.30 21.91 2.92
CA PRO A 183 4.48 21.36 4.26
C PRO A 183 4.98 22.36 5.33
N GLU A 184 5.24 23.61 4.98
CA GLU A 184 5.89 24.58 5.89
C GLU A 184 5.06 24.98 7.12
N ASN A 185 3.80 24.54 7.20
CA ASN A 185 2.88 24.92 8.28
C ASN A 185 2.50 23.78 9.22
N PHE A 186 3.26 22.68 9.25
CA PHE A 186 3.01 21.61 10.21
C PHE A 186 3.70 21.83 11.55
N SER A 187 3.03 21.36 12.59
CA SER A 187 3.70 21.04 13.85
C SER A 187 3.54 19.55 14.12
N LEU A 188 4.66 18.93 14.46
CA LEU A 188 4.75 17.49 14.69
C LEU A 188 5.14 17.24 16.14
N PHE A 189 4.51 16.24 16.75
CA PHE A 189 4.75 15.86 18.12
C PHE A 189 4.96 14.36 18.24
N ILE A 190 5.91 13.97 19.10
CA ILE A 190 6.19 12.58 19.49
C ILE A 190 5.95 12.49 20.99
N GLY A 191 5.03 11.64 21.43
CA GLY A 191 4.67 11.51 22.84
C GLY A 191 4.23 12.84 23.48
N GLY A 192 3.54 13.69 22.69
CA GLY A 192 3.11 15.03 23.12
C GLY A 192 4.21 16.10 23.17
N LYS A 193 5.47 15.77 22.84
CA LYS A 193 6.58 16.73 22.78
C LYS A 193 6.84 17.19 21.35
N LYS A 194 7.02 18.49 21.16
CA LYS A 194 7.19 19.10 19.83
C LYS A 194 8.53 18.69 19.21
N VAL A 195 8.49 18.27 17.96
CA VAL A 195 9.66 18.02 17.11
C VAL A 195 10.12 19.32 16.46
N ILE A 196 11.43 19.54 16.41
CA ILE A 196 12.02 20.69 15.72
C ILE A 196 12.26 20.28 14.27
N ILE A 197 11.43 20.77 13.34
CA ILE A 197 11.55 20.46 11.92
C ILE A 197 12.78 21.18 11.35
N ILE A 198 13.64 20.42 10.65
CA ILE A 198 14.83 20.91 9.96
C ILE A 198 14.50 21.17 8.49
N SER A 199 13.82 20.21 7.86
CA SER A 199 13.38 20.28 6.48
C SER A 199 12.06 19.52 6.31
N SER A 200 11.25 19.97 5.35
CA SER A 200 10.00 19.32 5.03
C SER A 200 9.78 19.33 3.53
N GLN A 201 9.36 18.20 3.00
CA GLN A 201 8.95 17.98 1.63
C GLN A 201 7.59 17.28 1.63
N SER A 202 7.01 17.10 0.45
CA SER A 202 5.71 16.45 0.32
C SER A 202 5.72 14.98 0.75
N THR A 203 6.86 14.30 0.70
CA THR A 203 6.97 12.85 1.01
C THR A 203 7.84 12.51 2.21
N PHE A 204 8.62 13.46 2.73
CA PHE A 204 9.40 13.25 3.94
C PHE A 204 9.62 14.52 4.73
N ILE A 205 9.82 14.36 6.04
CA ILE A 205 10.19 15.40 6.99
C ILE A 205 11.43 14.92 7.73
N THR A 206 12.40 15.82 7.95
CA THR A 206 13.53 15.56 8.83
C THR A 206 13.46 16.54 10.00
N GLY A 207 13.68 16.06 11.21
CA GLY A 207 13.60 16.89 12.41
C GLY A 207 14.39 16.33 13.58
N TYR A 208 14.52 17.13 14.63
CA TYR A 208 15.06 16.69 15.92
C TYR A 208 13.93 16.19 16.82
N ALA A 209 13.90 14.88 17.05
CA ALA A 209 13.06 14.27 18.07
C ALA A 209 13.55 14.70 19.47
N PRO A 210 12.63 15.06 20.38
CA PRO A 210 12.99 15.40 21.75
C PRO A 210 13.39 14.14 22.54
N GLN A 211 14.02 14.30 23.70
CA GLN A 211 14.32 13.20 24.62
C GLN A 211 13.03 12.46 25.06
N GLY A 212 13.08 11.14 25.14
CA GLY A 212 11.94 10.29 25.47
C GLY A 212 12.32 8.85 25.76
N THR A 213 11.32 7.99 25.95
CA THR A 213 11.51 6.56 26.24
C THR A 213 10.37 5.74 25.64
N GLY A 214 10.66 4.46 25.38
CA GLY A 214 9.67 3.49 24.90
C GLY A 214 9.08 3.86 23.54
N THR A 215 7.93 3.28 23.24
CA THR A 215 7.16 3.56 22.04
C THR A 215 6.15 4.67 22.30
N GLN A 216 6.00 5.58 21.34
CA GLN A 216 5.21 6.80 21.46
C GLN A 216 4.30 6.99 20.25
N ASP A 217 3.18 7.66 20.52
CA ASP A 217 2.28 8.14 19.49
C ASP A 217 2.88 9.35 18.77
N VAL A 218 2.50 9.50 17.51
CA VAL A 218 2.89 10.63 16.66
C VAL A 218 1.64 11.38 16.23
N THR A 219 1.65 12.70 16.39
CA THR A 219 0.54 13.57 15.96
C THR A 219 1.06 14.70 15.10
N ILE A 220 0.30 15.02 14.05
CA ILE A 220 0.57 16.16 13.17
C ILE A 220 -0.60 17.14 13.27
N PHE A 221 -0.28 18.41 13.44
CA PHE A 221 -1.22 19.52 13.38
C PHE A 221 -0.91 20.43 12.20
N GLY A 222 -1.93 20.82 11.46
CA GLY A 222 -1.82 21.78 10.34
C GLY A 222 -1.72 23.24 10.79
N SER A 223 -1.76 24.15 9.81
CA SER A 223 -1.58 25.61 9.99
C SER A 223 -2.52 26.25 11.02
N ASN A 224 -3.75 25.73 11.14
CA ASN A 224 -4.78 26.26 12.05
C ASN A 224 -4.84 25.49 13.38
N ASN A 225 -3.77 24.78 13.75
CA ASN A 225 -3.72 23.92 14.94
C ASN A 225 -4.80 22.81 14.94
N GLN A 226 -5.28 22.43 13.75
CA GLN A 226 -6.16 21.29 13.54
C GLN A 226 -5.33 20.01 13.57
N LEU A 227 -5.76 19.00 14.32
CA LEU A 227 -5.20 17.66 14.26
C LEU A 227 -5.51 17.04 12.89
N VAL A 228 -4.48 16.74 12.11
CA VAL A 228 -4.59 16.17 10.75
C VAL A 228 -4.14 14.72 10.67
N PHE A 229 -3.36 14.25 11.64
CA PHE A 229 -2.91 12.87 11.71
C PHE A 229 -2.66 12.44 13.15
N THR A 230 -3.00 11.19 13.47
CA THR A 230 -2.60 10.48 14.69
C THR A 230 -2.17 9.08 14.33
N GLY A 231 -0.97 8.70 14.74
CA GLY A 231 -0.45 7.35 14.59
C GLY A 231 -0.07 6.79 15.94
N SER A 232 -0.72 5.69 16.32
CA SER A 232 -0.47 5.03 17.60
C SER A 232 0.79 4.18 17.55
N ASN A 233 1.65 4.31 18.56
CA ASN A 233 2.87 3.55 18.72
C ASN A 233 3.80 3.56 17.48
N LEU A 234 3.84 4.66 16.73
CA LEU A 234 4.62 4.74 15.49
C LEU A 234 6.11 4.99 15.72
N PHE A 235 6.47 5.69 16.80
CA PHE A 235 7.86 6.08 17.07
C PHE A 235 8.43 5.31 18.24
N THR A 236 9.66 4.83 18.15
CA THR A 236 10.35 4.17 19.27
C THR A 236 11.65 4.89 19.61
N TYR A 237 11.86 5.10 20.90
CA TYR A 237 13.14 5.46 21.47
C TYR A 237 13.94 4.20 21.78
N ASP A 238 15.05 3.98 21.08
CA ASP A 238 15.93 2.83 21.29
C ASP A 238 17.03 3.19 22.30
N PRO A 239 17.08 2.55 23.48
CA PRO A 239 18.14 2.79 24.46
C PRO A 239 19.53 2.34 24.00
N ASN A 240 19.63 1.54 22.93
CA ASN A 240 20.91 1.06 22.40
C ASN A 240 21.48 1.97 21.29
N MET A 241 20.70 2.91 20.77
CA MET A 241 21.19 3.91 19.82
C MET A 241 21.89 5.04 20.56
N CYS A 242 23.03 5.50 20.05
CA CYS A 242 23.69 6.68 20.57
C CYS A 242 23.17 7.95 19.91
N PHE A 243 23.05 9.01 20.71
CA PHE A 243 22.66 10.32 20.22
C PHE A 243 23.58 10.78 19.08
N ASN A 244 23.00 11.05 17.91
CA ASN A 244 23.69 11.48 16.68
C ASN A 244 24.96 10.67 16.36
N ASN A 245 24.97 9.36 16.62
CA ASN A 245 26.12 8.48 16.42
C ASN A 245 27.42 9.03 17.05
N CYS A 246 27.34 9.54 18.28
CA CYS A 246 28.47 10.15 18.98
C CYS A 246 29.13 11.29 18.18
N PHE A 247 28.34 12.00 17.37
CA PHE A 247 28.79 13.01 16.40
C PHE A 247 29.91 12.53 15.45
N ASN A 248 30.00 11.21 15.23
CA ASN A 248 31.10 10.54 14.51
C ASN A 248 32.50 10.77 15.11
N ASN A 249 32.55 11.17 16.39
CA ASN A 249 33.77 11.45 17.15
C ASN A 249 34.09 10.35 18.17
N GLY A 250 33.42 9.21 18.10
CA GLY A 250 33.57 8.09 19.03
C GLY A 250 32.89 6.83 18.52
N GLU A 251 32.98 5.77 19.32
CA GLU A 251 32.34 4.49 19.07
C GLU A 251 31.08 4.35 19.93
N CYS A 252 29.96 3.99 19.30
CA CYS A 252 28.70 3.72 19.99
C CYS A 252 28.64 2.26 20.45
N ASN A 253 28.49 2.05 21.76
CA ASN A 253 28.35 0.74 22.38
C ASN A 253 27.08 0.71 23.24
N ASN A 254 25.99 0.13 22.73
CA ASN A 254 24.69 0.00 23.42
C ASN A 254 24.22 1.30 24.09
N GLY A 255 24.14 2.38 23.30
CA GLY A 255 23.69 3.70 23.75
C GLY A 255 24.76 4.54 24.45
N VAL A 256 25.95 4.00 24.70
CA VAL A 256 27.06 4.71 25.36
C VAL A 256 28.16 5.05 24.35
N CYS A 257 28.55 6.32 24.31
CA CYS A 257 29.65 6.79 23.46
C CYS A 257 31.02 6.64 24.14
N THR A 258 31.97 6.03 23.43
CA THR A 258 33.39 6.03 23.79
C THR A 258 34.14 6.98 22.86
N CYS A 259 34.62 8.11 23.37
CA CYS A 259 35.18 9.16 22.52
C CYS A 259 36.58 8.86 22.03
N ASN A 260 36.80 9.13 20.75
CA ASN A 260 38.13 9.17 20.16
C ASN A 260 38.84 10.43 20.63
N TYR A 261 40.11 10.33 21.02
CA TYR A 261 40.92 11.50 21.35
C TYR A 261 40.97 12.47 20.13
N PRO A 262 40.83 13.80 20.30
CA PRO A 262 40.76 14.56 21.56
C PRO A 262 39.34 14.83 22.07
N PHE A 263 38.32 14.14 21.57
CA PHE A 263 36.93 14.39 21.95
C PHE A 263 36.58 13.84 23.33
N VAL A 264 35.65 14.52 24.01
CA VAL A 264 35.20 14.24 25.38
C VAL A 264 33.71 14.56 25.53
N GLY A 265 33.14 14.14 26.66
CA GLY A 265 31.73 14.32 27.01
C GLY A 265 30.86 13.12 26.62
N ASP A 266 29.64 13.07 27.13
CA ASP A 266 28.74 11.90 27.01
C ASP A 266 28.40 11.54 25.55
N PHE A 267 28.52 12.51 24.63
CA PHE A 267 28.24 12.34 23.20
C PHE A 267 29.44 12.61 22.28
N CYS A 268 30.64 12.86 22.83
CA CYS A 268 31.84 13.21 22.06
C CYS A 268 31.71 14.49 21.20
N SER A 269 30.89 15.44 21.66
CA SER A 269 30.63 16.71 20.97
C SER A 269 31.66 17.82 21.26
N HIS A 270 32.57 17.62 22.21
CA HIS A 270 33.54 18.62 22.64
C HIS A 270 34.97 18.09 22.52
N THR A 271 35.94 18.95 22.23
CA THR A 271 37.35 18.59 22.37
C THR A 271 37.84 18.91 23.77
N LYS A 272 38.81 18.13 24.26
CA LYS A 272 39.56 18.46 25.47
C LYS A 272 40.35 19.72 25.19
N ASP A 273 39.82 20.87 25.60
CA ASP A 273 40.47 22.16 25.41
C ASP A 273 41.88 22.12 26.04
N SER A 274 42.90 22.49 25.26
CA SER A 274 44.30 22.54 25.69
C SER A 274 44.62 23.79 26.52
N SER A 275 43.61 24.43 27.13
CA SER A 275 43.76 25.67 27.91
C SER A 275 43.92 25.47 29.42
N CYS A 276 43.88 24.24 29.94
CA CYS A 276 44.43 23.96 31.27
C CYS A 276 45.96 23.80 31.17
N GLN A 277 46.68 24.92 31.01
CA GLN A 277 48.07 24.98 31.45
C GLN A 277 48.06 24.92 32.98
N CYS A 278 48.44 23.78 33.55
CA CYS A 278 48.94 23.78 34.92
C CYS A 278 50.24 24.59 34.92
N SER A 279 50.18 25.84 35.37
CA SER A 279 51.37 26.58 35.79
C SER A 279 51.98 25.82 36.97
N TYR A 280 53.12 25.19 36.73
CA TYR A 280 54.01 24.76 37.80
C TYR A 280 54.68 26.01 38.36
N ASP A 281 54.27 26.42 39.56
CA ASP A 281 55.12 27.18 40.49
C ASP A 281 55.93 26.19 41.36
#